data_AF-A0A7H4MYS6-F1
#
_entry.id   AF-A0A7H4MYS6-F1
#
_cell.length_a   1.000
_cell.length_b   1.000
_cell.length_c   1.000
_cell.angle_alpha   90.00
_cell.angle_beta   90.00
_cell.angle_gamma   90.00
#
_symmetry.space_group_name_H-M   'P 1'
#
loop_
_entity.id
_entity.type
_entity.pdbx_description
1 polymer ?
#
loop_
_entity_poly.entity_id
_entity_poly.type
_entity_poly.pdbx_seq_one_letter_code
_entity_poly.pdbx_strand_id
1 'polypeptide(L)'
;MRFVFSNTTEAGISYHAGDRFDDAPAVSYPAKLTRLLFERYSHFSGAADKGWVIVPCELIDYNGEALRELVLRYAQEWALPEAFVAWLDEANAFCSTLVDRIVTGYPRDEAAQIEEQLGYKDGFPRYR
;
A
#
# COMPACT_ATOMS: atom_id res chain seq x y z
N MET A 1 -12.08 1.81 9.72
CA MET A 1 -11.34 1.24 8.57
C MET A 1 -10.59 0.00 9.03
N ARG A 2 -10.67 -1.12 8.29
CA ARG A 2 -10.10 -2.44 8.67
C ARG A 2 -9.12 -3.03 7.64
N PHE A 3 -9.23 -2.62 6.38
CA PHE A 3 -8.43 -3.13 5.27
C PHE A 3 -7.65 -2.00 4.62
N VAL A 4 -6.43 -2.30 4.16
CA VAL A 4 -5.59 -1.41 3.36
C VAL A 4 -5.18 -2.16 2.10
N PHE A 5 -5.45 -1.59 0.93
CA PHE A 5 -5.02 -2.12 -0.35
C PHE A 5 -3.99 -1.18 -0.97
N SER A 6 -2.99 -1.73 -1.66
CA SER A 6 -2.03 -0.93 -2.41
C SER A 6 -1.80 -1.48 -3.80
N ASN A 7 -1.55 -0.59 -4.74
CA ASN A 7 -0.96 -0.91 -6.03
C ASN A 7 -0.10 0.28 -6.44
N THR A 8 1.17 0.20 -6.11
CA THR A 8 2.17 1.26 -6.27
C THR A 8 3.15 0.97 -7.40
N THR A 9 2.79 0.06 -8.32
CA THR A 9 3.69 -0.57 -9.31
C THR A 9 4.73 -1.47 -8.66
N GLU A 10 5.47 -2.21 -9.48
CA GLU A 10 6.56 -3.10 -9.06
C GLU A 10 7.68 -2.35 -8.35
N ALA A 11 7.88 -1.07 -8.67
CA ALA A 11 8.88 -0.21 -8.04
C ALA A 11 8.41 0.41 -6.71
N GLY A 12 7.13 0.29 -6.37
CA GLY A 12 6.52 0.99 -5.24
C GLY A 12 6.80 0.36 -3.88
N ILE A 13 6.96 -0.97 -3.82
CA ILE A 13 7.48 -1.67 -2.63
C ILE A 13 9.00 -1.64 -2.72
N SER A 14 9.59 -0.50 -2.32
CA SER A 14 11.03 -0.29 -2.32
C SER A 14 11.47 0.56 -1.14
N TYR A 15 12.73 0.36 -0.74
CA TYR A 15 13.36 1.16 0.30
C TYR A 15 13.94 2.45 -0.28
N HIS A 16 13.72 3.56 0.41
CA HIS A 16 14.34 4.84 0.15
C HIS A 16 15.08 5.34 1.40
N ALA A 17 16.42 5.43 1.30
CA ALA A 17 17.29 5.77 2.43
C ALA A 17 17.14 7.21 2.95
N GLY A 18 16.55 8.10 2.15
CA GLY A 18 16.32 9.48 2.54
C GLY A 18 15.06 9.70 3.35
N ASP A 19 14.19 8.70 3.49
CA ASP A 19 12.91 8.83 4.19
C ASP A 19 13.12 8.95 5.71
N ARG A 20 12.50 9.96 6.30
CA ARG A 20 12.57 10.28 7.72
C ARG A 20 11.20 10.16 8.35
N PHE A 21 11.19 9.94 9.67
CA PHE A 21 9.97 9.81 10.44
C PHE A 21 9.07 11.08 10.39
N ASP A 22 9.68 12.25 10.30
CA ASP A 22 8.99 13.55 10.27
C ASP A 22 8.60 14.03 8.86
N ASP A 23 8.90 13.24 7.81
CA ASP A 23 8.50 13.58 6.44
C ASP A 23 6.97 13.57 6.28
N ALA A 24 6.45 14.60 5.62
CA ALA A 24 5.02 14.81 5.42
C ALA A 24 4.69 15.21 3.96
N PRO A 25 4.57 14.25 3.03
CA PRO A 25 4.77 12.80 3.19
C PRO A 25 6.21 12.36 2.89
N ALA A 26 6.59 11.19 3.42
CA ALA A 26 7.76 10.43 2.96
C ALA A 26 7.71 10.14 1.45
N VAL A 27 8.83 9.75 0.84
CA VAL A 27 8.88 9.45 -0.60
C VAL A 27 8.31 8.06 -0.88
N SER A 28 8.83 7.03 -0.22
CA SER A 28 8.45 5.63 -0.49
C SER A 28 7.09 5.28 0.10
N TYR A 29 6.41 4.30 -0.51
CA TYR A 29 5.15 3.80 0.02
C TYR A 29 5.31 3.06 1.37
N PRO A 30 6.30 2.16 1.56
CA PRO A 30 6.50 1.51 2.86
C PRO A 30 6.76 2.51 4.00
N ALA A 31 7.48 3.62 3.76
CA ALA A 31 7.66 4.67 4.76
C ALA A 31 6.34 5.36 5.12
N LYS A 32 5.52 5.74 4.11
CA LYS A 32 4.18 6.31 4.34
C LYS A 32 3.30 5.37 5.16
N LEU A 33 3.31 4.08 4.84
CA LEU A 33 2.54 3.07 5.56
C LEU A 33 3.04 2.90 7.00
N THR A 34 4.36 2.88 7.21
CA THR A 34 4.96 2.79 8.55
C THR A 34 4.53 3.96 9.43
N ARG A 35 4.58 5.18 8.89
CA ARG A 35 4.13 6.38 9.61
C ARG A 35 2.64 6.31 9.97
N LEU A 36 1.80 5.89 9.03
CA LEU A 36 0.37 5.73 9.23
C LEU A 36 0.02 4.66 10.28
N LEU A 37 0.71 3.52 10.24
CA LEU A 37 0.55 2.45 11.24
C LEU A 37 0.98 2.91 12.62
N PHE A 38 2.06 3.69 12.72
CA PHE A 38 2.53 4.24 14.00
C PHE A 38 1.55 5.27 14.59
N GLU A 39 0.98 6.16 13.75
CA GLU A 39 -0.08 7.08 14.18
C GLU A 39 -1.31 6.30 14.70
N ARG A 40 -1.70 5.25 13.98
CA ARG A 40 -2.81 4.39 14.38
C ARG A 40 -2.54 3.68 15.70
N TYR A 41 -1.37 3.06 15.84
CA TYR A 41 -0.92 2.41 17.07
C TYR A 41 -1.00 3.38 18.24
N SER A 42 -0.45 4.59 18.06
CA SER A 42 -0.40 5.62 19.11
C SER A 42 -1.81 6.08 19.52
N HIS A 43 -2.67 6.35 18.54
CA HIS A 43 -4.05 6.79 18.78
C HIS A 43 -4.88 5.76 19.55
N PHE A 44 -4.70 4.47 19.26
CA PHE A 44 -5.43 3.38 19.92
C PHE A 44 -4.65 2.70 21.05
N SER A 45 -3.51 3.27 21.46
CA SER A 45 -2.66 2.73 22.52
C SER A 45 -2.31 1.24 22.32
N GLY A 46 -2.06 0.84 21.07
CA GLY A 46 -1.69 -0.54 20.73
C GLY A 46 -2.78 -1.58 20.90
N ALA A 47 -4.06 -1.19 20.87
CA ALA A 47 -5.16 -2.16 20.98
C ALA A 47 -5.12 -3.22 19.86
N ALA A 48 -5.14 -4.51 20.24
CA ALA A 48 -5.01 -5.63 19.30
C ALA A 48 -6.17 -5.73 18.30
N ASP A 49 -7.38 -5.29 18.69
CA ASP A 49 -8.55 -5.25 17.80
C ASP A 49 -8.52 -4.08 16.79
N LYS A 50 -7.46 -3.25 16.84
CA LYS A 50 -7.28 -2.11 15.95
C LYS A 50 -6.23 -2.33 14.87
N GLY A 51 -5.62 -3.50 14.74
CA GLY A 51 -4.76 -3.77 13.60
C GLY A 51 -5.51 -3.82 12.25
N TRP A 52 -4.76 -3.89 11.17
CA TRP A 52 -5.26 -3.91 9.80
C TRP A 52 -4.90 -5.19 9.06
N VAL A 53 -5.75 -5.52 8.09
CA VAL A 53 -5.43 -6.47 7.03
C VAL A 53 -4.91 -5.68 5.84
N ILE A 54 -3.63 -5.87 5.52
CA ILE A 54 -2.89 -5.15 4.49
C ILE A 54 -2.71 -6.10 3.31
N VAL A 55 -3.23 -5.68 2.17
CA VAL A 55 -3.36 -6.48 0.95
C VAL A 55 -2.66 -5.74 -0.20
N PRO A 56 -1.33 -5.84 -0.30
CA PRO A 56 -0.62 -5.34 -1.47
C PRO A 56 -1.05 -6.09 -2.72
N CYS A 57 -1.15 -5.36 -3.83
CA CYS A 57 -1.50 -5.86 -5.15
C CYS A 57 -0.43 -5.50 -6.19
N GLU A 58 0.76 -5.11 -5.74
CA GLU A 58 1.94 -4.93 -6.57
C GLU A 58 2.39 -6.27 -7.17
N LEU A 59 2.81 -6.26 -8.44
CA LEU A 59 3.21 -7.46 -9.19
C LEU A 59 4.67 -7.85 -8.90
N ILE A 60 4.94 -8.19 -7.65
CA ILE A 60 6.21 -8.76 -7.19
C ILE A 60 5.95 -10.02 -6.36
N ASP A 61 6.92 -10.93 -6.34
CA ASP A 61 6.82 -12.15 -5.53
C ASP A 61 6.71 -11.82 -4.04
N TYR A 62 5.85 -12.56 -3.32
CA TYR A 62 5.65 -12.42 -1.87
C TYR A 62 5.44 -10.97 -1.41
N ASN A 63 4.66 -10.20 -2.17
CA ASN A 63 4.47 -8.75 -1.96
C ASN A 63 4.04 -8.36 -0.53
N GLY A 64 3.29 -9.22 0.17
CA GLY A 64 2.93 -9.04 1.58
C GLY A 64 4.14 -9.10 2.52
N GLU A 65 4.97 -10.11 2.34
CA GLU A 65 6.20 -10.31 3.11
C GLU A 65 7.21 -9.20 2.83
N ALA A 66 7.47 -8.89 1.56
CA ALA A 66 8.37 -7.81 1.16
C ALA A 66 7.95 -6.46 1.75
N LEU A 67 6.64 -6.15 1.73
CA LEU A 67 6.14 -4.94 2.36
C LEU A 67 6.32 -4.94 3.88
N ARG A 68 6.04 -6.06 4.55
CA ARG A 68 6.24 -6.19 6.01
C ARG A 68 7.70 -5.97 6.39
N GLU A 69 8.64 -6.57 5.66
CA GLU A 69 10.08 -6.41 5.91
C GLU A 69 10.52 -4.94 5.82
N LEU A 70 10.04 -4.21 4.81
CA LEU A 70 10.36 -2.80 4.66
C LEU A 70 9.74 -1.94 5.77
N VAL A 71 8.51 -2.24 6.20
CA VAL A 71 7.87 -1.54 7.33
C VAL A 71 8.64 -1.78 8.64
N LEU A 72 9.06 -3.03 8.89
CA LEU A 72 9.89 -3.36 10.05
C LEU A 72 11.24 -2.66 10.01
N ARG A 73 11.87 -2.62 8.83
CA ARG A 73 13.13 -1.90 8.62
C ARG A 73 12.98 -0.42 8.97
N TYR A 74 11.95 0.26 8.47
CA TYR A 74 11.71 1.66 8.81
C TYR A 74 11.41 1.85 10.31
N ALA A 75 10.66 0.93 10.92
CA ALA A 75 10.41 0.98 12.36
C ALA A 75 11.71 0.90 13.18
N GLN A 76 12.66 0.07 12.77
CA GLN A 76 13.98 -0.04 13.39
C GLN A 76 14.84 1.22 13.15
N GLU A 77 14.94 1.68 11.89
CA GLU A 77 15.75 2.85 11.52
C GLU A 77 15.25 4.14 12.20
N TRP A 78 13.94 4.27 12.40
CA TRP A 78 13.33 5.40 13.10
C TRP A 78 13.25 5.20 14.62
N ALA A 79 13.84 4.12 15.14
CA ALA A 79 13.86 3.77 16.56
C ALA A 79 12.45 3.80 17.21
N LEU A 80 11.45 3.27 16.49
CA LEU A 80 10.09 3.18 17.01
C LEU A 80 10.03 2.17 18.17
N PRO A 81 9.09 2.32 19.13
CA PRO A 81 9.01 1.47 20.30
C PRO A 81 8.90 -0.02 19.96
N GLU A 82 9.57 -0.90 20.71
CA GLU A 82 9.45 -2.36 20.53
C GLU A 82 7.99 -2.84 20.63
N ALA A 83 7.18 -2.19 21.47
CA ALA A 83 5.75 -2.46 21.58
C ALA A 83 4.98 -2.18 20.28
N PHE A 84 5.42 -1.21 19.47
CA PHE A 84 4.87 -0.98 18.14
C PHE A 84 5.24 -2.13 17.18
N VAL A 85 6.49 -2.60 17.22
CA VAL A 85 6.95 -3.74 16.42
C VAL A 85 6.18 -5.02 16.78
N ALA A 86 6.00 -5.30 18.07
CA ALA A 86 5.19 -6.43 18.53
C ALA A 86 3.72 -6.30 18.06
N TRP A 87 3.13 -5.11 18.18
CA TRP A 87 1.78 -4.86 17.68
C TRP A 87 1.67 -5.00 16.15
N LEU A 88 2.71 -4.60 15.40
CA LEU A 88 2.78 -4.80 13.96
C LEU A 88 2.62 -6.29 13.61
N ASP A 89 3.31 -7.16 14.33
CA ASP A 89 3.32 -8.60 14.06
C ASP A 89 2.10 -9.34 14.61
N GLU A 90 1.58 -8.93 15.75
CA GLU A 90 0.51 -9.66 16.45
C GLU A 90 -0.90 -9.19 16.04
N ALA A 91 -1.05 -7.90 15.71
CA ALA A 91 -2.37 -7.31 15.45
C ALA A 91 -2.65 -7.09 13.95
N ASN A 92 -1.62 -7.07 13.10
CA ASN A 92 -1.78 -6.79 11.67
C ASN A 92 -1.49 -8.02 10.82
N ALA A 93 -2.16 -8.12 9.67
CA ALA A 93 -1.93 -9.19 8.70
C ALA A 93 -1.41 -8.59 7.39
N PHE A 94 -0.27 -9.09 6.92
CA PHE A 94 0.26 -8.76 5.60
C PHE A 94 0.01 -9.95 4.67
N CYS A 95 -0.95 -9.79 3.76
CA CYS A 95 -1.38 -10.87 2.89
C CYS A 95 -0.67 -10.78 1.54
N SER A 96 0.19 -11.74 1.23
CA SER A 96 0.72 -11.86 -0.13
C SER A 96 -0.40 -12.22 -1.11
N THR A 97 -0.42 -11.55 -2.26
CA THR A 97 -1.46 -11.77 -3.30
C THR A 97 -0.84 -12.11 -4.64
N LEU A 98 -1.65 -12.76 -5.48
CA LEU A 98 -1.40 -12.94 -6.91
C LEU A 98 -2.55 -12.26 -7.65
N VAL A 99 -2.24 -11.24 -8.44
CA VAL A 99 -3.21 -10.54 -9.29
C VAL A 99 -2.85 -10.77 -10.75
N ASP A 100 -3.84 -11.16 -11.55
CA ASP A 100 -3.64 -11.50 -12.96
C ASP A 100 -4.76 -10.88 -13.80
N ARG A 101 -4.48 -9.67 -14.31
CA ARG A 101 -5.27 -9.02 -15.35
C ARG A 101 -4.39 -8.01 -16.07
N ILE A 102 -4.30 -8.14 -17.39
CA ILE A 102 -3.71 -7.12 -18.24
C ILE A 102 -4.66 -5.91 -18.29
N VAL A 103 -4.20 -4.76 -17.83
CA VAL A 103 -4.92 -3.49 -17.95
C VAL A 103 -4.10 -2.56 -18.82
N THR A 104 -4.57 -2.32 -20.03
CA THR A 104 -3.93 -1.38 -20.96
C THR A 104 -4.20 0.07 -20.54
N GLY A 105 -3.38 0.97 -21.09
CA GLY A 105 -3.53 2.41 -20.88
C GLY A 105 -4.88 2.94 -21.40
N TYR A 106 -5.09 4.25 -21.23
CA TYR A 106 -6.28 4.91 -21.76
C TYR A 106 -6.38 4.68 -23.28
N PRO A 107 -7.54 4.23 -23.81
CA PRO A 107 -7.77 3.90 -25.22
C PRO A 107 -7.87 5.17 -26.07
N ARG A 108 -6.80 5.93 -26.30
CA ARG A 108 -6.88 7.26 -26.93
C ARG A 108 -7.56 7.25 -28.30
N ASP A 109 -7.28 6.23 -29.11
CA ASP A 109 -7.79 6.13 -30.48
C ASP A 109 -9.21 5.55 -30.55
N GLU A 110 -9.66 4.87 -29.49
CA GLU A 110 -10.96 4.17 -29.45
C GLU A 110 -11.94 4.80 -28.45
N ALA A 111 -11.51 5.76 -27.63
CA ALA A 111 -12.32 6.34 -26.54
C ALA A 111 -13.67 6.87 -27.04
N ALA A 112 -13.70 7.60 -28.15
CA ALA A 112 -14.94 8.14 -28.70
C ALA A 112 -15.90 7.02 -29.15
N GLN A 113 -15.37 5.94 -29.74
CA GLN A 113 -16.18 4.78 -30.14
C GLN A 113 -16.71 4.03 -28.91
N ILE A 114 -15.89 3.90 -27.87
CA ILE A 114 -16.29 3.30 -26.60
C ILE A 114 -17.39 4.13 -25.94
N GLU A 115 -17.26 5.46 -25.89
CA GLU A 115 -18.30 6.36 -25.34
C GLU A 115 -19.61 6.27 -26.13
N GLU A 116 -19.54 6.17 -27.46
CA GLU A 116 -20.72 5.96 -28.32
C GLU A 116 -21.41 4.64 -28.01
N GLN A 117 -20.65 3.54 -27.88
CA GLN A 117 -21.17 2.22 -27.52
C GLN A 117 -21.78 2.20 -26.11
N LEU A 118 -21.17 2.90 -25.16
CA LEU A 118 -21.63 2.98 -23.78
C LEU A 118 -22.84 3.93 -23.60
N GLY A 119 -23.04 4.87 -24.54
CA GLY A 119 -24.11 5.87 -24.47
C GLY A 119 -23.88 6.97 -23.42
N TYR A 120 -22.68 7.07 -22.86
CA TYR A 120 -22.29 8.11 -21.92
C TYR A 120 -20.81 8.45 -22.05
N LYS A 121 -20.44 9.68 -21.65
CA LYS A 121 -19.04 10.11 -21.62
C LYS A 121 -18.32 9.53 -20.42
N ASP A 122 -17.23 8.82 -20.67
CA ASP A 122 -16.37 8.25 -19.64
C ASP A 122 -15.01 8.94 -19.70
N GLY A 123 -14.70 9.75 -18.69
CA GLY A 123 -13.41 10.45 -18.61
C GLY A 123 -12.21 9.51 -18.37
N PHE A 124 -12.45 8.25 -18.00
CA PHE A 124 -11.43 7.26 -17.71
C PHE A 124 -11.80 5.85 -18.22
N PRO A 125 -12.18 5.68 -19.50
CA PRO A 125 -12.47 4.36 -20.03
C PRO A 125 -11.19 3.52 -19.99
N ARG A 126 -11.37 2.26 -19.58
CA ARG A 126 -10.33 1.22 -19.62
C ARG A 126 -10.88 0.10 -20.50
N TYR A 127 -10.00 -0.55 -21.26
CA TYR A 127 -10.36 -1.80 -21.91
C TYR A 127 -10.79 -2.82 -20.84
N ARG A 128 -11.88 -3.54 -21.10
CA ARG A 128 -12.41 -4.58 -20.20
C ARG A 128 -11.85 -5.95 -20.53
#